data_AF-A0A9P1J515-F1
#
_entry.id   AF-A0A9P1J515-F1
#
_cell.length_a   1.000
_cell.length_b   1.000
_cell.length_c   1.000
_cell.angle_alpha   90.00
_cell.angle_beta   90.00
_cell.angle_gamma   90.00
#
_symmetry.space_group_name_H-M   'P 1'
#
loop_
_entity.id
_entity.type
_entity.pdbx_description
1 polymer ?
#
loop_
_entity_poly.entity_id
_entity_poly.type
_entity_poly.pdbx_seq_one_letter_code
_entity_poly.pdbx_strand_id
1 'polypeptide(L)'
;MSKLICLQGLRGISIFLVVLFHLFPKHVVQGFVGVDILLMTLLTAAFCYHCSELETSMFVSKPLVFLGDLSYVIYLIHWPIITVIRYTNLKDVESLDFSESIYSSLQPEELQKQIILNTKTEHLIKYVHDLPCIQEDDQTNSIIGQKSCLHLKLYARTSSAPLSNAKPAYTSDSIRVTKQMKPDMLWIIQGMNEIVFSHPSYRARMTDKILDKTTQKVLDKLKSNARIVAIDLPYYISHDNTSNILARKLLYRHEYEQSSTVNAAIVSNQIAGQTQRLLNLKCSNCFFTPVQESIMQHRIDFIKYDLETKAAIIHDGSHLSRFTYRKFLYPSYMEHIRRFYSLF
;
A
#
# COMPACT_ATOMS: atom_id res chain seq x y z
N MET A 1 47.63 27.18 -13.43
CA MET A 1 47.55 26.53 -12.11
C MET A 1 46.26 26.91 -11.37
N SER A 2 45.82 28.18 -11.39
CA SER A 2 44.57 28.66 -10.76
C SER A 2 43.27 27.97 -11.22
N LYS A 3 43.09 27.73 -12.53
CA LYS A 3 41.87 27.12 -13.08
C LYS A 3 41.56 25.72 -12.55
N LEU A 4 42.59 24.88 -12.37
CA LEU A 4 42.42 23.52 -11.85
C LEU A 4 41.98 23.55 -10.37
N ILE A 5 42.51 24.51 -9.61
CA ILE A 5 42.20 24.66 -8.19
C ILE A 5 40.76 25.17 -8.00
N CYS A 6 40.33 26.14 -8.80
CA CYS A 6 38.92 26.59 -8.80
C CYS A 6 37.95 25.45 -9.16
N LEU A 7 38.32 24.57 -10.10
CA LEU A 7 37.51 23.41 -10.46
C LEU A 7 37.37 22.43 -9.28
N GLN A 8 38.44 22.22 -8.51
CA GLN A 8 38.36 21.38 -7.31
C GLN A 8 37.51 22.02 -6.21
N GLY A 9 37.63 23.34 -5.99
CA GLY A 9 36.76 24.05 -5.07
C GLY A 9 35.28 23.92 -5.46
N LEU A 10 34.96 24.05 -6.74
CA LEU A 10 33.59 23.90 -7.25
C LEU A 10 33.06 22.47 -7.03
N ARG A 11 33.90 21.45 -7.27
CA ARG A 11 33.56 20.05 -6.96
C ARG A 11 33.29 19.83 -5.47
N GLY A 12 34.08 20.46 -4.60
CA GLY A 12 33.89 20.42 -3.15
C GLY A 12 32.51 20.96 -2.73
N ILE A 13 32.06 22.07 -3.31
CA ILE A 13 30.74 22.66 -3.04
C ILE A 13 29.63 21.71 -3.48
N SER A 14 29.72 21.18 -4.71
CA SER A 14 28.71 20.27 -5.24
C SER A 14 28.52 19.03 -4.36
N ILE A 15 29.61 18.45 -3.86
CA ILE A 15 29.52 17.29 -2.97
C ILE A 15 28.95 17.65 -1.61
N PHE A 16 29.36 18.78 -1.05
CA PHE A 16 28.83 19.24 0.22
C PHE A 16 27.30 19.41 0.15
N LEU A 17 26.79 20.00 -0.93
CA LEU A 17 25.35 20.15 -1.16
C LEU A 17 24.64 18.79 -1.35
N VAL A 18 25.23 17.85 -2.09
CA VAL A 18 24.68 16.50 -2.29
C VAL A 18 24.63 15.71 -0.98
N VAL A 19 25.67 15.80 -0.14
CA VAL A 19 25.70 15.15 1.18
C VAL A 19 24.65 15.78 2.10
N LEU A 20 24.53 17.10 2.11
CA LEU A 20 23.53 17.81 2.92
C LEU A 20 22.10 17.42 2.52
N PHE A 21 21.83 17.27 1.22
CA PHE A 21 20.55 16.77 0.71
C PHE A 21 20.23 15.37 1.23
N HIS A 22 21.20 14.46 1.28
CA HIS A 22 21.01 13.11 1.81
C HIS A 22 20.79 13.07 3.33
N LEU A 23 21.32 14.05 4.07
CA LEU A 23 21.15 14.16 5.53
C LEU A 23 19.78 14.73 5.93
N PHE A 24 19.18 15.59 5.08
CA PHE A 24 17.91 16.27 5.38
C PHE A 24 16.84 16.12 4.28
N PRO A 25 16.46 14.89 3.89
CA PRO A 25 15.54 14.66 2.76
C PRO A 25 14.15 15.26 2.97
N LYS A 26 13.71 15.43 4.24
CA LYS A 26 12.40 16.03 4.57
C LYS A 26 12.29 17.52 4.26
N HIS A 27 13.41 18.23 4.12
CA HIS A 27 13.42 19.68 3.88
C HIS A 27 13.48 20.01 2.37
N VAL A 28 13.82 19.04 1.51
CA VAL A 28 13.97 19.23 0.06
C VAL A 28 13.24 18.08 -0.66
N VAL A 29 11.92 18.23 -0.83
CA VAL A 29 10.99 17.10 -1.07
C VAL A 29 10.80 16.73 -2.56
N GLN A 30 11.57 17.30 -3.50
CA GLN A 30 11.22 17.25 -4.93
C GLN A 30 12.37 17.14 -5.95
N GLY A 31 13.50 16.54 -5.58
CA GLY A 31 14.58 16.30 -6.55
C GLY A 31 14.27 15.12 -7.48
N PHE A 32 13.88 15.38 -8.73
CA PHE A 32 13.85 14.35 -9.77
C PHE A 32 15.30 14.03 -10.12
N VAL A 33 15.73 12.79 -9.80
CA VAL A 33 17.11 12.27 -9.93
C VAL A 33 17.82 12.59 -11.27
N GLY A 34 17.10 12.94 -12.34
CA GLY A 34 17.69 13.37 -13.62
C GLY A 34 17.69 14.87 -13.93
N VAL A 35 16.69 15.65 -13.47
CA VAL A 35 16.56 17.08 -13.82
C VAL A 35 17.55 17.92 -13.00
N ASP A 36 17.76 17.54 -11.75
CA ASP A 36 18.66 18.22 -10.82
C ASP A 36 20.12 18.08 -11.27
N ILE A 37 20.49 16.90 -11.78
CA ILE A 37 21.85 16.61 -12.29
C ILE A 37 22.12 17.42 -13.55
N LEU A 38 21.15 17.50 -14.47
CA LEU A 38 21.28 18.26 -15.72
C LEU A 38 21.43 19.76 -15.44
N LEU A 39 20.61 20.32 -14.54
CA LEU A 39 20.70 21.72 -14.15
C LEU A 39 22.05 22.04 -13.48
N MET A 40 22.50 21.19 -12.55
CA MET A 40 23.79 21.38 -11.89
C MET A 40 24.98 21.24 -12.83
N THR A 41 24.94 20.31 -13.79
CA THR A 41 26.01 20.17 -14.80
C THR A 41 26.04 21.35 -15.77
N LEU A 42 24.89 21.84 -16.23
CA LEU A 42 24.81 23.03 -17.09
C LEU A 42 25.27 24.30 -16.36
N LEU A 43 24.88 24.48 -15.10
CA LEU A 43 25.34 25.61 -14.28
C LEU A 43 26.84 25.53 -14.01
N THR A 44 27.38 24.33 -13.72
CA THR A 44 28.83 24.12 -13.55
C THR A 44 29.58 24.40 -14.85
N ALA A 45 29.06 23.99 -16.01
CA ALA A 45 29.67 24.26 -17.30
C ALA A 45 29.64 25.75 -17.67
N ALA A 46 28.50 26.42 -17.47
CA ALA A 46 28.35 27.85 -17.68
C ALA A 46 29.26 28.67 -16.75
N PHE A 47 29.39 28.23 -15.49
CA PHE A 47 30.30 28.83 -14.51
C PHE A 47 31.76 28.63 -14.92
N CYS A 48 32.16 27.42 -15.32
CA CYS A 48 33.51 27.14 -15.84
C CYS A 48 33.85 27.95 -17.10
N TYR A 49 32.88 28.20 -17.98
CA TYR A 49 33.03 29.04 -19.17
C TYR A 49 33.29 30.51 -18.80
N HIS A 50 32.63 31.03 -17.76
CA HIS A 50 32.83 32.38 -17.23
C HIS A 50 33.97 32.48 -16.19
N CYS A 51 34.59 31.35 -15.82
CA CYS A 51 35.61 31.25 -14.76
C CYS A 51 37.00 31.76 -15.19
N SER A 52 37.17 32.24 -16.42
CA SER A 52 38.44 32.85 -16.85
C SER A 52 38.78 34.15 -16.11
N GLU A 53 37.81 34.79 -15.47
CA GLU A 53 37.98 36.11 -14.83
C GLU A 53 37.81 36.12 -13.29
N LEU A 54 37.39 35.01 -12.68
CA LEU A 54 37.18 34.94 -11.23
C LEU A 54 38.43 34.40 -10.49
N GLU A 55 39.37 35.28 -10.14
CA GLU A 55 40.35 35.02 -9.08
C GLU A 55 39.70 35.15 -7.68
N THR A 56 38.59 34.46 -7.45
CA THR A 56 37.86 34.59 -6.19
C THR A 56 38.43 33.64 -5.14
N SER A 57 38.93 34.23 -4.05
CA SER A 57 39.54 33.56 -2.88
C SER A 57 38.71 32.42 -2.29
N MET A 58 37.38 32.44 -2.47
CA MET A 58 36.45 31.47 -1.87
C MET A 58 36.60 30.05 -2.43
N PHE A 59 36.78 29.89 -3.76
CA PHE A 59 36.88 28.57 -4.41
C PHE A 59 38.30 27.98 -4.38
N VAL A 60 39.29 28.75 -3.93
CA VAL A 60 40.70 28.32 -3.79
C VAL A 60 41.01 27.93 -2.34
N SER A 61 40.01 27.92 -1.45
CA SER A 61 40.21 27.55 -0.06
C SER A 61 40.67 26.08 0.06
N LYS A 62 41.78 25.87 0.78
CA LYS A 62 42.37 24.55 1.03
C LYS A 62 41.36 23.47 1.47
N PRO A 63 40.41 23.71 2.39
CA PRO A 63 39.44 22.67 2.77
C PRO A 63 38.49 22.29 1.64
N LEU A 64 38.11 23.25 0.79
CA LEU A 64 37.16 23.02 -0.28
C LEU A 64 37.81 22.32 -1.48
N VAL A 65 39.05 22.68 -1.79
CA VAL A 65 39.90 21.98 -2.77
C VAL A 65 40.14 20.54 -2.32
N PHE A 66 40.43 20.31 -1.03
CA PHE A 66 40.59 18.98 -0.45
C PHE A 66 39.31 18.12 -0.59
N LEU A 67 38.14 18.70 -0.32
CA LEU A 67 36.85 18.03 -0.55
C LEU A 67 36.65 17.71 -2.04
N GLY A 68 37.08 18.60 -2.94
CA GLY A 68 37.11 18.39 -4.38
C GLY A 68 38.03 17.24 -4.81
N ASP A 69 39.22 17.12 -4.22
CA ASP A 69 40.15 16.03 -4.52
C ASP A 69 39.62 14.68 -4.01
N LEU A 70 38.91 14.67 -2.89
CA LEU A 70 38.28 13.48 -2.33
C LEU A 70 36.99 13.05 -3.06
N SER A 71 36.50 13.89 -3.97
CA SER A 71 35.21 13.74 -4.66
C SER A 71 34.97 12.36 -5.26
N TYR A 72 35.98 11.86 -5.97
CA TYR A 72 35.89 10.60 -6.69
C TYR A 72 35.75 9.41 -5.72
N VAL A 73 36.50 9.42 -4.62
CA VAL A 73 36.45 8.36 -3.61
C VAL A 73 35.09 8.37 -2.90
N ILE A 74 34.60 9.55 -2.49
CA ILE A 74 33.27 9.70 -1.87
C ILE A 74 32.18 9.19 -2.82
N TYR A 75 32.26 9.54 -4.11
CA TYR A 75 31.31 9.06 -5.11
C TYR A 75 31.31 7.54 -5.25
N LEU A 76 32.44 6.86 -5.13
CA LEU A 76 32.46 5.40 -5.19
C LEU A 76 31.83 4.74 -3.95
N ILE A 77 32.07 5.29 -2.76
CA ILE A 77 31.70 4.62 -1.49
C ILE A 77 30.35 5.05 -0.91
N HIS A 78 29.82 6.21 -1.30
CA HIS A 78 28.60 6.74 -0.68
C HIS A 78 27.38 5.81 -0.92
N TRP A 79 27.28 5.16 -2.08
CA TRP A 79 26.12 4.31 -2.41
C TRP A 79 26.05 3.03 -1.55
N PRO A 80 27.14 2.27 -1.34
CA PRO A 80 27.18 1.21 -0.32
C PRO A 80 26.78 1.68 1.08
N ILE A 81 27.28 2.84 1.52
CA ILE A 81 27.00 3.38 2.86
C ILE A 81 25.51 3.75 3.00
N ILE A 82 24.95 4.49 2.04
CA ILE A 82 23.52 4.84 2.01
C ILE A 82 22.66 3.58 1.99
N THR A 83 23.06 2.56 1.23
CA THR A 83 22.33 1.29 1.16
C THR A 83 22.32 0.57 2.50
N VAL A 84 23.46 0.53 3.21
CA VAL A 84 23.55 -0.04 4.57
C VAL A 84 22.70 0.74 5.56
N ILE A 85 22.77 2.09 5.56
CA ILE A 85 21.98 2.95 6.45
C ILE A 85 20.47 2.79 6.19
N ARG A 86 20.05 2.77 4.92
CA ARG A 86 18.65 2.53 4.56
C ARG A 86 18.21 1.13 4.97
N TYR A 87 19.06 0.12 4.76
CA TYR A 87 18.78 -1.25 5.18
C TYR A 87 18.58 -1.37 6.70
N THR A 88 19.35 -0.63 7.51
CA THR A 88 19.16 -0.61 8.98
C THR A 88 17.92 0.18 9.38
N ASN A 89 17.59 1.27 8.70
CA ASN A 89 16.45 2.14 9.02
C ASN A 89 15.09 1.63 8.50
N LEU A 90 15.08 0.69 7.55
CA LEU A 90 13.84 0.05 7.06
C LEU A 90 13.12 -0.80 8.11
N LYS A 91 13.71 -1.02 9.29
CA LYS A 91 13.02 -1.66 10.41
C LYS A 91 11.98 -0.77 11.11
N ASP A 92 12.02 0.55 10.91
CA ASP A 92 11.23 1.50 11.72
C ASP A 92 10.19 2.33 10.91
N VAL A 93 10.25 2.35 9.57
CA VAL A 93 9.49 3.29 8.72
C VAL A 93 8.08 2.81 8.34
N GLU A 94 7.63 1.65 8.83
CA GLU A 94 6.26 1.15 8.56
C GLU A 94 5.17 1.77 9.44
N SER A 95 5.49 2.81 10.25
CA SER A 95 4.62 3.24 11.35
C SER A 95 4.27 4.73 11.44
N LEU A 96 4.76 5.62 10.58
CA LEU A 96 4.53 7.06 10.73
C LEU A 96 4.24 7.78 9.41
N ASP A 97 3.19 8.61 9.48
CA ASP A 97 2.78 9.68 8.57
C ASP A 97 1.84 9.33 7.40
N PHE A 98 0.54 9.18 7.64
CA PHE A 98 -0.48 9.53 6.62
C PHE A 98 -1.89 9.90 7.14
N SER A 99 -2.13 10.06 8.44
CA SER A 99 -3.50 10.24 8.99
C SER A 99 -3.99 11.68 9.17
N GLU A 100 -3.17 12.72 8.95
CA GLU A 100 -3.54 14.09 9.34
C GLU A 100 -4.10 15.01 8.24
N SER A 101 -4.05 14.66 6.96
CA SER A 101 -4.34 15.64 5.89
C SER A 101 -5.73 15.59 5.24
N ILE A 102 -6.70 14.80 5.73
CA ILE A 102 -7.99 14.61 5.01
C ILE A 102 -9.23 15.04 5.81
N TYR A 103 -9.09 15.49 7.06
CA TYR A 103 -10.26 15.82 7.88
C TYR A 103 -10.85 17.23 7.70
N SER A 104 -10.22 18.13 6.92
CA SER A 104 -10.61 19.55 6.88
C SER A 104 -11.44 20.00 5.68
N SER A 105 -11.98 19.11 4.84
CA SER A 105 -12.57 19.51 3.55
C SER A 105 -13.89 18.85 3.17
N LEU A 106 -14.79 18.57 4.12
CA LEU A 106 -16.14 18.08 3.78
C LEU A 106 -17.24 18.85 4.52
N GLN A 107 -17.94 19.71 3.77
CA GLN A 107 -19.28 20.22 4.10
C GLN A 107 -20.37 19.16 3.82
N PRO A 108 -21.56 19.28 4.43
CA PRO A 108 -22.63 18.30 4.31
C PRO A 108 -23.61 18.67 3.19
N GLU A 109 -23.94 17.74 2.30
CA GLU A 109 -25.32 17.32 2.03
C GLU A 109 -25.44 16.21 0.97
N GLU A 110 -26.45 15.37 1.23
CA GLU A 110 -27.05 14.31 0.42
C GLU A 110 -26.15 13.45 -0.47
N LEU A 111 -25.72 12.30 0.07
CA LEU A 111 -25.27 11.17 -0.73
C LEU A 111 -25.13 9.86 0.07
N GLN A 112 -25.33 8.74 -0.62
CA GLN A 112 -25.27 7.37 -0.09
C GLN A 112 -23.97 7.14 0.67
N LYS A 113 -24.08 6.63 1.90
CA LYS A 113 -22.95 6.47 2.81
C LYS A 113 -22.47 5.03 2.76
N GLN A 114 -21.26 4.81 2.26
CA GLN A 114 -20.59 3.51 2.36
C GLN A 114 -19.49 3.56 3.43
N ILE A 115 -19.40 2.51 4.24
CA ILE A 115 -18.33 2.37 5.24
C ILE A 115 -17.52 1.11 4.95
N ILE A 116 -16.20 1.24 4.89
CA ILE A 116 -15.28 0.11 4.82
C ILE A 116 -14.58 -0.07 6.16
N LEU A 117 -14.72 -1.26 6.73
CA LEU A 117 -14.00 -1.73 7.91
C LEU A 117 -12.85 -2.63 7.46
N ASN A 118 -11.61 -2.24 7.75
CA ASN A 118 -10.41 -2.98 7.38
C ASN A 118 -9.44 -3.13 8.56
N THR A 119 -8.49 -4.03 8.45
CA THR A 119 -7.75 -4.67 9.55
C THR A 119 -6.26 -4.56 9.39
N LYS A 120 -5.80 -4.18 8.19
CA LYS A 120 -4.38 -4.32 7.88
C LYS A 120 -3.79 -3.54 6.70
N THR A 121 -4.47 -2.60 6.04
CA THR A 121 -3.87 -2.03 4.81
C THR A 121 -4.15 -0.56 4.54
N GLU A 122 -3.19 0.32 4.85
CA GLU A 122 -3.05 1.66 4.24
C GLU A 122 -3.00 1.59 2.69
N HIS A 123 -2.59 0.46 2.12
CA HIS A 123 -2.47 0.29 0.68
C HIS A 123 -3.80 0.01 -0.04
N LEU A 124 -4.67 -0.84 0.53
CA LEU A 124 -5.99 -1.11 -0.06
C LEU A 124 -6.84 0.17 -0.05
N ILE A 125 -6.69 0.96 1.01
CA ILE A 125 -7.27 2.29 1.21
C ILE A 125 -6.93 3.22 0.04
N LYS A 126 -5.64 3.30 -0.34
CA LYS A 126 -5.19 4.11 -1.46
C LYS A 126 -5.88 3.73 -2.78
N TYR A 127 -6.25 2.46 -2.96
CA TYR A 127 -6.89 2.01 -4.20
C TYR A 127 -8.41 2.12 -4.20
N VAL A 128 -9.07 2.01 -3.03
CA VAL A 128 -10.51 2.30 -2.95
C VAL A 128 -10.78 3.81 -3.06
N HIS A 129 -9.84 4.66 -2.65
CA HIS A 129 -9.91 6.09 -2.94
C HIS A 129 -9.82 6.43 -4.44
N ASP A 130 -9.21 5.56 -5.25
CA ASP A 130 -9.11 5.73 -6.71
C ASP A 130 -10.43 5.37 -7.44
N LEU A 131 -11.53 5.08 -6.73
CA LEU A 131 -12.82 4.76 -7.34
C LEU A 131 -13.44 6.00 -8.00
N PRO A 132 -13.64 6.01 -9.33
CA PRO A 132 -14.26 7.14 -10.00
C PRO A 132 -15.70 7.29 -9.53
N CYS A 133 -16.17 8.54 -9.42
CA CYS A 133 -17.61 8.81 -9.43
C CYS A 133 -18.17 8.14 -10.69
N ILE A 134 -19.16 7.26 -10.54
CA ILE A 134 -19.79 6.59 -11.69
C ILE A 134 -20.38 7.71 -12.56
N GLN A 135 -19.77 7.99 -13.71
CA GLN A 135 -20.44 8.71 -14.80
C GLN A 135 -21.28 7.67 -15.54
N GLU A 136 -22.60 7.77 -15.43
CA GLU A 136 -23.46 7.20 -16.47
C GLU A 136 -23.20 8.01 -17.74
N ASP A 137 -22.65 7.32 -18.74
CA ASP A 137 -22.47 7.85 -20.09
C ASP A 137 -23.81 7.74 -20.80
N ASP A 138 -24.65 8.77 -20.64
CA ASP A 138 -26.00 8.79 -21.18
C ASP A 138 -25.99 9.51 -22.54
N GLN A 139 -25.91 8.73 -23.63
CA GLN A 139 -26.20 9.20 -24.99
C GLN A 139 -27.70 9.46 -25.24
N THR A 140 -28.50 9.59 -24.19
CA THR A 140 -29.90 9.95 -24.26
C THR A 140 -30.11 11.33 -23.66
N ASN A 141 -30.28 12.31 -24.56
CA ASN A 141 -30.77 13.65 -24.22
C ASN A 141 -32.13 13.55 -23.51
N SER A 142 -32.14 13.59 -22.19
CA SER A 142 -33.29 14.07 -21.42
C SER A 142 -32.83 14.64 -20.08
N ILE A 143 -33.44 15.77 -19.74
CA ILE A 143 -33.04 16.70 -18.69
C ILE A 143 -33.26 16.07 -17.30
N ILE A 144 -32.39 16.41 -16.34
CA ILE A 144 -32.34 16.02 -14.90
C ILE A 144 -31.52 14.75 -14.59
N GLY A 145 -30.20 14.88 -14.46
CA GLY A 145 -29.31 13.86 -13.89
C GLY A 145 -28.54 14.42 -12.68
N GLN A 146 -29.05 14.17 -11.47
CA GLN A 146 -28.39 14.53 -10.22
C GLN A 146 -27.10 13.70 -10.08
N LYS A 147 -25.92 14.34 -10.00
CA LYS A 147 -24.64 13.66 -9.77
C LYS A 147 -24.66 12.92 -8.43
N SER A 148 -24.82 11.61 -8.45
CA SER A 148 -24.69 10.78 -7.24
C SER A 148 -23.22 10.36 -7.03
N CYS A 149 -22.43 11.18 -6.33
CA CYS A 149 -21.06 10.85 -5.92
C CYS A 149 -20.99 9.89 -4.71
N LEU A 150 -20.48 8.67 -4.90
CA LEU A 150 -20.22 7.72 -3.81
C LEU A 150 -19.44 8.35 -2.63
N HIS A 151 -20.06 8.46 -1.44
CA HIS A 151 -19.35 8.87 -0.21
C HIS A 151 -18.78 7.65 0.51
N LEU A 152 -17.48 7.42 0.31
CA LEU A 152 -16.73 6.35 0.96
C LEU A 152 -16.12 6.84 2.29
N LYS A 153 -16.39 6.11 3.37
CA LYS A 153 -15.69 6.29 4.64
C LYS A 153 -14.95 5.04 5.02
N LEU A 154 -13.73 5.22 5.47
CA LEU A 154 -12.86 4.13 5.84
C LEU A 154 -12.62 4.16 7.34
N TYR A 155 -12.68 2.99 7.94
CA TYR A 155 -12.29 2.78 9.31
C TYR A 155 -11.37 1.56 9.37
N ALA A 156 -10.10 1.79 9.70
CA ALA A 156 -9.09 0.74 9.68
C ALA A 156 -8.14 0.83 10.87
N ARG A 157 -7.65 -0.33 11.30
CA ARG A 157 -6.57 -0.44 12.27
C ARG A 157 -5.70 -1.65 11.97
N THR A 158 -4.39 -1.47 11.98
CA THR A 158 -3.42 -2.54 11.76
C THR A 158 -3.56 -3.67 12.79
N SER A 159 -3.41 -4.90 12.31
CA SER A 159 -3.45 -6.13 13.10
C SER A 159 -4.74 -6.35 13.91
N SER A 160 -5.88 -5.84 13.41
CA SER A 160 -7.16 -5.93 14.11
C SER A 160 -8.30 -6.29 13.18
N ALA A 161 -8.68 -7.56 13.16
CA ALA A 161 -9.80 -8.01 12.36
C ALA A 161 -11.16 -7.59 12.92
N PRO A 162 -12.10 -7.04 12.13
CA PRO A 162 -13.21 -6.25 12.66
C PRO A 162 -14.18 -7.16 13.37
N LEU A 163 -14.38 -8.38 12.87
CA LEU A 163 -15.25 -9.39 13.49
C LEU A 163 -14.57 -10.20 14.61
N SER A 164 -13.23 -10.25 14.66
CA SER A 164 -12.50 -11.09 15.63
C SER A 164 -12.55 -10.57 17.07
N ASN A 165 -12.82 -9.27 17.25
CA ASN A 165 -12.68 -8.57 18.52
C ASN A 165 -11.28 -8.69 19.17
N ALA A 166 -10.23 -8.96 18.37
CA ALA A 166 -8.86 -9.06 18.86
C ALA A 166 -8.34 -7.75 19.49
N LYS A 167 -8.89 -6.60 19.07
CA LYS A 167 -8.69 -5.28 19.70
C LYS A 167 -10.04 -4.69 20.10
N PRO A 168 -10.50 -4.87 21.35
CA PRO A 168 -11.83 -4.46 21.78
C PRO A 168 -12.16 -2.98 21.55
N ALA A 169 -11.19 -2.08 21.76
CA ALA A 169 -11.37 -0.64 21.52
C ALA A 169 -11.71 -0.33 20.06
N TYR A 170 -10.96 -0.93 19.13
CA TYR A 170 -11.23 -0.78 17.69
C TYR A 170 -12.60 -1.35 17.32
N THR A 171 -12.92 -2.56 17.78
CA THR A 171 -14.22 -3.17 17.51
C THR A 171 -15.37 -2.34 18.06
N SER A 172 -15.24 -1.79 19.28
CA SER A 172 -16.26 -0.89 19.85
C SER A 172 -16.41 0.40 19.05
N ASP A 173 -15.31 0.96 18.55
CA ASP A 173 -15.33 2.17 17.76
C ASP A 173 -15.93 1.92 16.38
N SER A 174 -15.61 0.81 15.71
CA SER A 174 -16.23 0.39 14.44
C SER A 174 -17.74 0.28 14.59
N ILE A 175 -18.21 -0.37 15.66
CA ILE A 175 -19.65 -0.50 15.95
C ILE A 175 -20.28 0.87 16.19
N ARG A 176 -19.62 1.76 16.93
CA ARG A 176 -20.10 3.12 17.20
C ARG A 176 -20.23 3.93 15.91
N VAL A 177 -19.21 3.89 15.06
CA VAL A 177 -19.17 4.58 13.77
C VAL A 177 -20.28 4.05 12.85
N THR A 178 -20.43 2.74 12.71
CA THR A 178 -21.50 2.14 11.91
C THR A 178 -22.89 2.54 12.44
N LYS A 179 -23.10 2.51 13.76
CA LYS A 179 -24.37 2.92 14.38
C LYS A 179 -24.70 4.40 14.16
N GLN A 180 -23.71 5.28 14.21
CA GLN A 180 -23.89 6.72 14.00
C GLN A 180 -24.14 7.06 12.54
N MET A 181 -23.41 6.42 11.63
CA MET A 181 -23.48 6.75 10.20
C MET A 181 -24.63 6.07 9.48
N LYS A 182 -25.02 4.87 9.93
CA LYS A 182 -26.02 3.99 9.32
C LYS A 182 -25.80 3.83 7.80
N PRO A 183 -24.71 3.17 7.37
CA PRO A 183 -24.37 3.10 5.96
C PRO A 183 -25.37 2.26 5.16
N ASP A 184 -25.54 2.62 3.89
CA ASP A 184 -26.30 1.81 2.94
C ASP A 184 -25.53 0.51 2.64
N MET A 185 -24.20 0.60 2.56
CA MET A 185 -23.32 -0.56 2.42
C MET A 185 -22.18 -0.51 3.46
N LEU A 186 -22.04 -1.59 4.21
CA LEU A 186 -20.92 -1.84 5.10
C LEU A 186 -20.01 -2.91 4.51
N TRP A 187 -18.80 -2.55 4.11
CA TRP A 187 -17.81 -3.51 3.64
C TRP A 187 -16.88 -3.94 4.76
N ILE A 188 -16.84 -5.24 5.05
CA ILE A 188 -15.98 -5.83 6.06
C ILE A 188 -14.89 -6.63 5.37
N ILE A 189 -13.67 -6.12 5.46
CA ILE A 189 -12.49 -6.79 4.94
C ILE A 189 -11.87 -7.56 6.09
N GLN A 190 -12.22 -8.84 6.20
CA GLN A 190 -11.75 -9.66 7.31
C GLN A 190 -10.25 -9.95 7.17
N GLY A 191 -9.54 -9.98 8.30
CA GLY A 191 -8.14 -10.35 8.33
C GLY A 191 -7.92 -11.82 7.98
N MET A 192 -6.69 -12.13 7.57
CA MET A 192 -6.25 -13.50 7.32
C MET A 192 -5.55 -14.14 8.53
N ASN A 193 -5.23 -13.35 9.55
CA ASN A 193 -4.49 -13.87 10.71
C ASN A 193 -5.30 -14.95 11.45
N GLU A 194 -6.62 -14.93 11.33
CA GLU A 194 -7.54 -15.93 11.91
C GLU A 194 -7.34 -17.33 11.36
N ILE A 195 -6.76 -17.46 10.16
CA ILE A 195 -6.34 -18.75 9.61
C ILE A 195 -5.29 -19.42 10.51
N VAL A 196 -4.44 -18.62 11.16
CA VAL A 196 -3.33 -19.13 12.02
C VAL A 196 -3.61 -19.04 13.52
N PHE A 197 -4.78 -18.52 13.94
CA PHE A 197 -5.12 -18.37 15.36
C PHE A 197 -5.31 -19.71 16.10
N SER A 198 -5.70 -20.76 15.39
CA SER A 198 -5.84 -22.11 15.92
C SER A 198 -4.48 -22.83 16.05
N HIS A 199 -3.41 -22.31 15.44
CA HIS A 199 -2.10 -22.94 15.50
C HIS A 199 -1.50 -22.82 16.93
N PRO A 200 -0.96 -23.91 17.52
CA PRO A 200 -0.45 -23.91 18.89
C PRO A 200 0.58 -22.81 19.18
N SER A 201 1.38 -22.46 18.18
CA SER A 201 2.47 -21.49 18.28
C SER A 201 2.05 -20.01 18.25
N TYR A 202 0.77 -19.70 18.00
CA TYR A 202 0.33 -18.31 17.84
C TYR A 202 0.03 -17.63 19.19
N ARG A 203 0.62 -16.45 19.42
CA ARG A 203 0.58 -15.72 20.71
C ARG A 203 -0.83 -15.25 21.12
N ALA A 204 -1.71 -14.97 20.16
CA ALA A 204 -3.09 -14.54 20.42
C ALA A 204 -4.09 -15.67 20.11
N ARG A 205 -3.90 -16.81 20.78
CA ARG A 205 -4.72 -18.02 20.57
C ARG A 205 -6.18 -17.74 20.91
N MET A 206 -7.07 -17.99 19.95
CA MET A 206 -8.51 -18.13 20.18
C MET A 206 -8.92 -19.52 19.72
N THR A 207 -9.71 -20.23 20.53
CA THR A 207 -10.30 -21.49 20.09
C THR A 207 -11.36 -21.21 19.02
N ASP A 208 -11.53 -22.12 18.07
CA ASP A 208 -12.48 -21.94 16.96
C ASP A 208 -13.89 -21.60 17.48
N LYS A 209 -14.35 -22.30 18.53
CA LYS A 209 -15.65 -22.04 19.16
C LYS A 209 -15.78 -20.62 19.73
N ILE A 210 -14.72 -20.07 20.33
CA ILE A 210 -14.73 -18.68 20.84
C ILE A 210 -14.73 -17.71 19.67
N LEU A 211 -13.92 -17.98 18.65
CA LEU A 211 -13.82 -17.13 17.46
C LEU A 211 -15.14 -17.10 16.68
N ASP A 212 -15.81 -18.23 16.49
CA ASP A 212 -17.12 -18.32 15.82
C ASP A 212 -18.18 -17.51 16.57
N LYS A 213 -18.27 -17.72 17.89
CA LYS A 213 -19.21 -16.97 18.75
C LYS A 213 -18.93 -15.47 18.73
N THR A 214 -17.66 -15.08 18.73
CA THR A 214 -17.24 -13.68 18.73
C THR A 214 -17.55 -13.03 17.38
N THR A 215 -17.21 -13.70 16.29
CA THR A 215 -17.47 -13.26 14.91
C THR A 215 -18.96 -13.02 14.70
N GLN A 216 -19.82 -13.97 15.09
CA GLN A 216 -21.27 -13.80 15.01
C GLN A 216 -21.76 -12.63 15.88
N LYS A 217 -21.29 -12.53 17.13
CA LYS A 217 -21.70 -11.47 18.06
C LYS A 217 -21.34 -10.08 17.56
N VAL A 218 -20.17 -9.91 16.96
CA VAL A 218 -19.74 -8.62 16.40
C VAL A 218 -20.54 -8.32 15.13
N LEU A 219 -20.73 -9.31 14.25
CA LEU A 219 -21.53 -9.15 13.05
C LEU A 219 -22.97 -8.73 13.36
N ASP A 220 -23.62 -9.32 14.36
CA ASP A 220 -24.99 -8.98 14.74
C ASP A 220 -25.15 -7.50 15.11
N LYS A 221 -24.13 -6.91 15.73
CA LYS A 221 -24.09 -5.47 16.06
C LYS A 221 -23.86 -4.59 14.84
N LEU A 222 -23.07 -5.05 13.89
CA LEU A 222 -22.75 -4.29 12.67
C LEU A 222 -23.90 -4.35 11.66
N LYS A 223 -24.39 -5.57 11.36
CA LYS A 223 -25.41 -5.83 10.33
C LYS A 223 -26.75 -5.17 10.60
N SER A 224 -27.09 -4.93 11.87
CA SER A 224 -28.32 -4.25 12.28
C SER A 224 -28.31 -2.75 12.00
N ASN A 225 -27.14 -2.17 11.71
CA ASN A 225 -26.98 -0.74 11.44
C ASN A 225 -26.59 -0.45 9.98
N ALA A 226 -26.56 -1.46 9.11
CA ALA A 226 -26.25 -1.31 7.70
C ALA A 226 -27.36 -1.96 6.86
N ARG A 227 -27.69 -1.38 5.70
CA ARG A 227 -28.70 -1.98 4.83
C ARG A 227 -28.17 -3.27 4.20
N ILE A 228 -26.97 -3.23 3.66
CA ILE A 228 -26.26 -4.40 3.11
C ILE A 228 -24.85 -4.49 3.71
N VAL A 229 -24.37 -5.70 3.94
CA VAL A 229 -23.02 -5.98 4.45
C VAL A 229 -22.23 -6.82 3.43
N ALA A 230 -21.13 -6.30 2.92
CA ALA A 230 -20.17 -7.07 2.14
C ALA A 230 -19.13 -7.69 3.09
N ILE A 231 -18.79 -8.97 2.91
CA ILE A 231 -17.74 -9.62 3.69
C ILE A 231 -16.75 -10.29 2.74
N ASP A 232 -15.50 -9.90 2.80
CA ASP A 232 -14.45 -10.57 2.03
C ASP A 232 -14.11 -11.93 2.63
N LEU A 233 -14.15 -12.96 1.77
CA LEU A 233 -13.62 -14.28 2.11
C LEU A 233 -12.09 -14.25 2.13
N PRO A 234 -11.45 -15.14 2.92
CA PRO A 234 -10.01 -15.17 3.03
C PRO A 234 -9.33 -15.56 1.72
N TYR A 235 -8.06 -15.19 1.61
CA TYR A 235 -7.17 -15.65 0.56
C TYR A 235 -5.95 -16.36 1.15
N TYR A 236 -5.17 -16.99 0.29
CA TYR A 236 -3.97 -17.73 0.66
C TYR A 236 -2.91 -16.82 1.26
N ILE A 237 -2.23 -17.30 2.31
CA ILE A 237 -1.07 -16.68 2.93
C ILE A 237 0.17 -17.47 2.50
N SER A 238 1.14 -16.76 1.94
CA SER A 238 2.44 -17.31 1.61
C SER A 238 3.38 -17.17 2.81
N HIS A 239 4.14 -18.22 3.12
CA HIS A 239 5.23 -18.14 4.10
C HIS A 239 6.44 -17.37 3.58
N ASP A 240 6.52 -17.22 2.26
CA ASP A 240 7.60 -16.54 1.58
C ASP A 240 7.27 -15.07 1.32
N ASN A 241 8.26 -14.20 1.49
CA ASN A 241 8.20 -12.83 0.97
C ASN A 241 8.51 -12.85 -0.54
N THR A 242 7.44 -12.99 -1.33
CA THR A 242 7.53 -13.11 -2.80
C THR A 242 8.29 -11.94 -3.43
N SER A 243 8.07 -10.71 -2.93
CA SER A 243 8.77 -9.53 -3.44
C SER A 243 10.28 -9.62 -3.24
N ASN A 244 10.74 -10.08 -2.08
CA ASN A 244 12.16 -10.28 -1.80
C ASN A 244 12.77 -11.39 -2.66
N ILE A 245 12.04 -12.51 -2.84
CA ILE A 245 12.49 -13.60 -3.71
C ILE A 245 12.63 -13.12 -5.15
N LEU A 246 11.62 -12.40 -5.63
CA LEU A 246 11.61 -11.85 -6.98
C LEU A 246 12.77 -10.86 -7.19
N ALA A 247 12.98 -9.94 -6.25
CA ALA A 247 14.09 -8.99 -6.30
C ALA A 247 15.45 -9.71 -6.35
N ARG A 248 15.63 -10.78 -5.57
CA ARG A 248 16.85 -11.60 -5.62
C ARG A 248 17.02 -12.30 -6.97
N LYS A 249 15.96 -12.91 -7.51
CA LYS A 249 16.01 -13.57 -8.83
C LYS A 249 16.38 -12.58 -9.94
N LEU A 250 15.83 -11.36 -9.90
CA LEU A 250 16.18 -10.27 -10.81
C LEU A 250 17.66 -9.88 -10.72
N LEU A 251 18.17 -9.69 -9.50
CA LEU A 251 19.56 -9.29 -9.25
C LEU A 251 20.57 -10.34 -9.74
N TYR A 252 20.30 -11.62 -9.49
CA TYR A 252 21.21 -12.72 -9.84
C TYR A 252 20.97 -13.30 -11.25
N ARG A 253 20.06 -12.73 -12.04
CA ARG A 253 19.67 -13.21 -13.39
C ARG A 253 19.31 -14.70 -13.42
N HIS A 254 18.72 -15.22 -12.35
CA HIS A 254 18.22 -16.59 -12.33
C HIS A 254 16.95 -16.72 -13.15
N GLU A 255 16.78 -17.87 -13.82
CA GLU A 255 15.57 -18.15 -14.58
C GLU A 255 14.32 -18.22 -13.66
N TYR A 256 13.21 -17.70 -14.18
CA TYR A 256 11.92 -17.74 -13.53
C TYR A 256 11.29 -19.12 -13.73
N GLU A 257 11.50 -20.04 -12.81
CA GLU A 257 10.89 -21.37 -12.85
C GLU A 257 9.38 -21.41 -12.55
N GLN A 258 8.73 -22.47 -13.06
CA GLN A 258 7.40 -22.99 -12.70
C GLN A 258 7.22 -23.29 -11.19
N SER A 259 8.28 -23.30 -10.38
CA SER A 259 8.23 -23.39 -8.91
C SER A 259 7.59 -22.17 -8.22
N SER A 260 7.09 -21.21 -9.01
CA SER A 260 6.33 -20.04 -8.58
C SER A 260 4.84 -20.30 -8.31
N THR A 261 4.38 -21.55 -8.44
CA THR A 261 2.98 -21.91 -8.22
C THR A 261 2.78 -22.68 -6.90
N VAL A 262 1.58 -22.57 -6.35
CA VAL A 262 1.13 -23.32 -5.19
C VAL A 262 -0.11 -24.10 -5.61
N ASN A 263 -0.13 -25.40 -5.33
CA ASN A 263 -1.23 -26.26 -5.71
C ASN A 263 -2.55 -25.77 -5.10
N ALA A 264 -3.65 -25.76 -5.88
CA ALA A 264 -4.95 -25.28 -5.39
C ALA A 264 -5.49 -26.06 -4.18
N ALA A 265 -5.16 -27.35 -4.04
CA ALA A 265 -5.54 -28.13 -2.86
C ALA A 265 -4.89 -27.58 -1.59
N ILE A 266 -3.62 -27.16 -1.66
CA ILE A 266 -2.92 -26.54 -0.53
C ILE A 266 -3.58 -25.21 -0.16
N VAL A 267 -3.90 -24.40 -1.18
CA VAL A 267 -4.58 -23.12 -1.02
C VAL A 267 -5.94 -23.31 -0.34
N SER A 268 -6.77 -24.20 -0.90
CA SER A 268 -8.11 -24.49 -0.40
C SER A 268 -8.07 -25.00 1.04
N ASN A 269 -7.18 -25.96 1.34
CA ASN A 269 -7.01 -26.49 2.69
C ASN A 269 -6.61 -25.42 3.71
N GLN A 270 -5.76 -24.47 3.33
CA GLN A 270 -5.33 -23.40 4.22
C GLN A 270 -6.48 -22.46 4.59
N ILE A 271 -7.30 -22.07 3.62
CA ILE A 271 -8.36 -21.08 3.84
C ILE A 271 -9.71 -21.68 4.28
N ALA A 272 -9.92 -22.99 4.06
CA ALA A 272 -11.20 -23.67 4.22
C ALA A 272 -11.88 -23.40 5.56
N GLY A 273 -11.14 -23.50 6.67
CA GLY A 273 -11.71 -23.29 8.01
C GLY A 273 -12.26 -21.88 8.21
N GLN A 274 -11.52 -20.86 7.76
CA GLN A 274 -11.97 -19.47 7.86
C GLN A 274 -13.09 -19.16 6.84
N THR A 275 -13.03 -19.73 5.63
CA THR A 275 -14.10 -19.60 4.64
C THR A 275 -15.41 -20.17 5.18
N GLN A 276 -15.39 -21.40 5.69
CA GLN A 276 -16.57 -22.05 6.28
C GLN A 276 -17.11 -21.27 7.48
N ARG A 277 -16.24 -20.75 8.35
CA ARG A 277 -16.64 -19.89 9.47
C ARG A 277 -17.45 -18.68 9.01
N LEU A 278 -16.98 -17.98 7.97
CA LEU A 278 -17.66 -16.80 7.46
C LEU A 278 -18.96 -17.15 6.75
N LEU A 279 -18.97 -18.20 5.93
CA LEU A 279 -20.16 -18.65 5.21
C LEU A 279 -21.26 -19.19 6.15
N ASN A 280 -20.89 -19.72 7.32
CA ASN A 280 -21.84 -20.20 8.33
C ASN A 280 -22.43 -19.08 9.21
N LEU A 281 -22.04 -17.82 8.99
CA LEU A 281 -22.58 -16.68 9.74
C LEU A 281 -24.06 -16.48 9.44
N LYS A 282 -24.87 -16.29 10.48
CA LYS A 282 -26.28 -15.94 10.33
C LYS A 282 -26.40 -14.49 9.92
N CYS A 283 -26.48 -14.22 8.63
CA CYS A 283 -26.62 -12.86 8.11
C CYS A 283 -27.53 -12.81 6.87
N SER A 284 -28.73 -12.24 7.04
CA SER A 284 -29.74 -12.13 5.99
C SER A 284 -29.43 -11.06 4.95
N ASN A 285 -28.63 -10.05 5.31
CA ASN A 285 -28.25 -8.94 4.45
C ASN A 285 -26.75 -8.94 4.12
N CYS A 286 -26.09 -10.10 4.23
CA CYS A 286 -24.69 -10.23 3.85
C CYS A 286 -24.53 -10.78 2.43
N PHE A 287 -23.51 -10.28 1.73
CA PHE A 287 -22.95 -10.94 0.56
C PHE A 287 -21.46 -11.18 0.78
N PHE A 288 -20.94 -12.27 0.22
CA PHE A 288 -19.57 -12.69 0.40
C PHE A 288 -18.77 -12.46 -0.87
N THR A 289 -17.62 -11.81 -0.76
CA THR A 289 -16.72 -11.59 -1.89
C THR A 289 -15.70 -12.72 -1.96
N PRO A 290 -15.68 -13.52 -3.04
CA PRO A 290 -14.79 -14.66 -3.19
C PRO A 290 -13.38 -14.22 -3.63
N VAL A 291 -12.65 -13.55 -2.73
CA VAL A 291 -11.36 -12.89 -3.00
C VAL A 291 -10.33 -13.88 -3.56
N GLN A 292 -10.24 -15.09 -3.00
CA GLN A 292 -9.30 -16.10 -3.47
C GLN A 292 -9.60 -16.52 -4.92
N GLU A 293 -10.87 -16.79 -5.23
CA GLU A 293 -11.33 -17.17 -6.55
C GLU A 293 -11.09 -16.05 -7.56
N SER A 294 -11.33 -14.79 -7.17
CA SER A 294 -11.02 -13.61 -7.99
C SER A 294 -9.53 -13.52 -8.34
N ILE A 295 -8.64 -13.85 -7.40
CA ILE A 295 -7.19 -13.85 -7.66
C ILE A 295 -6.77 -15.04 -8.52
N MET A 296 -7.38 -16.21 -8.33
CA MET A 296 -7.05 -17.41 -9.08
C MET A 296 -7.49 -17.35 -10.54
N GLN A 297 -8.56 -16.61 -10.89
CA GLN A 297 -9.04 -16.49 -12.27
C GLN A 297 -9.25 -17.87 -12.95
N HIS A 298 -9.82 -18.83 -12.23
CA HIS A 298 -10.05 -20.20 -12.68
C HIS A 298 -8.79 -21.01 -13.04
N ARG A 299 -7.61 -20.59 -12.58
CA ARG A 299 -6.37 -21.38 -12.73
C ARG A 299 -6.40 -22.63 -11.84
N ILE A 300 -5.71 -23.67 -12.31
CA ILE A 300 -5.50 -24.92 -11.58
C ILE A 300 -4.62 -24.70 -10.34
N ASP A 301 -3.60 -23.84 -10.46
CA ASP A 301 -2.67 -23.53 -9.37
C ASP A 301 -2.60 -22.02 -9.11
N PHE A 302 -2.32 -21.67 -7.85
CA PHE A 302 -2.12 -20.30 -7.43
C PHE A 302 -0.73 -19.80 -7.82
N ILE A 303 -0.66 -18.70 -8.56
CA ILE A 303 0.61 -18.07 -8.93
C ILE A 303 1.09 -17.11 -7.84
N LYS A 304 2.36 -17.18 -7.46
CA LYS A 304 2.95 -16.24 -6.48
C LYS A 304 3.21 -14.86 -7.09
N TYR A 305 3.56 -14.79 -8.38
CA TYR A 305 3.79 -13.56 -9.13
C TYR A 305 3.36 -13.71 -10.59
N ASP A 306 3.08 -12.59 -11.24
CA ASP A 306 2.74 -12.52 -12.66
C ASP A 306 4.02 -12.60 -13.52
N LEU A 307 4.04 -13.52 -14.49
CA LEU A 307 5.25 -13.80 -15.29
C LEU A 307 5.61 -12.68 -16.26
N GLU A 308 4.63 -11.90 -16.69
CA GLU A 308 4.80 -10.83 -17.67
C GLU A 308 5.30 -9.55 -16.98
N THR A 309 4.53 -9.07 -16.01
CA THR A 309 4.82 -7.83 -15.28
C THR A 309 5.86 -8.01 -14.19
N LYS A 310 6.20 -9.26 -13.85
CA LYS A 310 7.02 -9.60 -12.67
C LYS A 310 6.43 -9.01 -11.40
N ALA A 311 5.12 -8.84 -11.30
CA ALA A 311 4.50 -8.29 -10.10
C ALA A 311 4.13 -9.42 -9.13
N ALA A 312 4.54 -9.31 -7.87
CA ALA A 312 4.10 -10.24 -6.82
C ALA A 312 2.58 -10.18 -6.62
N ILE A 313 1.93 -11.33 -6.45
CA ILE A 313 0.50 -11.37 -6.10
C ILE A 313 0.32 -10.99 -4.62
N ILE A 314 1.10 -11.64 -3.76
CA ILE A 314 1.22 -11.35 -2.34
C ILE A 314 2.66 -10.88 -2.09
N HIS A 315 2.83 -9.68 -1.55
CA HIS A 315 4.14 -9.04 -1.53
C HIS A 315 5.03 -9.53 -0.38
N ASP A 316 4.51 -9.58 0.84
CA ASP A 316 5.24 -9.90 2.07
C ASP A 316 4.78 -11.20 2.76
N GLY A 317 4.02 -12.02 2.03
CA GLY A 317 3.44 -13.25 2.54
C GLY A 317 1.98 -13.12 3.00
N SER A 318 1.53 -11.94 3.44
CA SER A 318 0.16 -11.76 3.95
C SER A 318 -0.61 -10.56 3.38
N HIS A 319 0.02 -9.74 2.55
CA HIS A 319 -0.64 -8.57 1.97
C HIS A 319 -0.60 -8.62 0.44
N LEU A 320 -1.76 -8.38 -0.17
CA LEU A 320 -1.88 -8.26 -1.62
C LEU A 320 -1.11 -7.04 -2.14
N SER A 321 -0.51 -7.19 -3.31
CA SER A 321 0.17 -6.08 -3.98
C SER A 321 -0.84 -5.13 -4.65
N ARG A 322 -0.35 -3.93 -5.02
CA ARG A 322 -1.09 -2.98 -5.88
C ARG A 322 -1.62 -3.63 -7.14
N PHE A 323 -0.74 -4.42 -7.76
CA PHE A 323 -1.02 -5.10 -9.01
C PHE A 323 -2.19 -6.06 -8.84
N THR A 324 -2.20 -6.84 -7.76
CA THR A 324 -3.27 -7.80 -7.48
C THR A 324 -4.62 -7.13 -7.32
N TYR A 325 -4.66 -6.03 -6.55
CA TYR A 325 -5.89 -5.28 -6.40
C TYR A 325 -6.39 -4.78 -7.75
N ARG A 326 -5.55 -4.07 -8.53
CA ARG A 326 -5.97 -3.45 -9.79
C ARG A 326 -6.38 -4.48 -10.85
N LYS A 327 -5.65 -5.59 -10.95
CA LYS A 327 -5.86 -6.60 -11.99
C LYS A 327 -7.01 -7.56 -11.65
N PHE A 328 -7.13 -7.97 -10.39
CA PHE A 328 -8.02 -9.08 -10.01
C PHE A 328 -9.19 -8.68 -9.12
N LEU A 329 -8.99 -7.78 -8.15
CA LEU A 329 -10.05 -7.43 -7.18
C LEU A 329 -10.91 -6.26 -7.64
N TYR A 330 -10.30 -5.24 -8.24
CA TYR A 330 -11.01 -4.04 -8.67
C TYR A 330 -12.21 -4.35 -9.57
N PRO A 331 -12.11 -5.19 -10.61
CA PRO A 331 -13.27 -5.52 -11.44
C PRO A 331 -14.41 -6.18 -10.65
N SER A 332 -14.08 -7.16 -9.79
CA SER A 332 -15.06 -7.86 -8.95
C SER A 332 -15.70 -6.93 -7.93
N TYR A 333 -14.92 -6.05 -7.30
CA TYR A 333 -15.44 -5.07 -6.36
C TYR A 333 -16.37 -4.07 -7.06
N MET A 334 -16.03 -3.64 -8.27
CA MET A 334 -16.88 -2.73 -9.05
C MET A 334 -18.18 -3.39 -9.47
N GLU A 335 -18.14 -4.66 -9.84
CA GLU A 335 -19.35 -5.42 -10.12
C GLU A 335 -20.26 -5.50 -8.90
N HIS A 336 -19.72 -5.79 -7.71
CA HIS A 336 -20.49 -5.81 -6.46
C HIS A 336 -21.10 -4.46 -6.11
N ILE A 337 -20.34 -3.38 -6.28
CA ILE A 337 -20.83 -2.03 -6.04
C ILE A 337 -21.94 -1.68 -7.04
N ARG A 338 -21.76 -1.96 -8.34
CA ARG A 338 -22.81 -1.73 -9.35
C ARG A 338 -24.07 -2.54 -9.07
N ARG A 339 -23.92 -3.82 -8.69
CA ARG A 339 -25.04 -4.67 -8.31
C ARG A 339 -25.77 -4.13 -7.09
N PHE A 340 -25.04 -3.62 -6.11
CA PHE A 340 -25.62 -2.93 -4.96
C PHE A 340 -26.45 -1.73 -5.40
N TYR A 341 -25.94 -0.88 -6.31
CA TYR A 341 -26.67 0.25 -6.85
C TYR A 341 -27.91 -0.16 -7.64
N SER A 342 -27.87 -1.25 -8.42
CA SER A 342 -29.03 -1.73 -9.19
C SER A 342 -30.20 -2.27 -8.33
N LEU A 343 -30.00 -2.46 -7.03
CA LEU A 343 -31.05 -2.86 -6.09
C LEU A 343 -31.88 -1.66 -5.60
N PHE A 344 -31.50 -0.44 -5.99
CA PHE A 344 -32.13 0.84 -5.67
C PHE A 344 -32.42 1.61 -6.96
#